data_AF-A0A161XVI0-F1
#
_entry.id   AF-A0A161XVI0-F1
#
_cell.length_a   1.000
_cell.length_b   1.000
_cell.length_c   1.000
_cell.angle_alpha   90.00
_cell.angle_beta   90.00
_cell.angle_gamma   90.00
#
_symmetry.space_group_name_H-M   'P 1'
#
loop_
_entity.id
_entity.type
_entity.pdbx_description
1 polymer ?
#
loop_
_entity_poly.entity_id
_entity_poly.type
_entity_poly.pdbx_seq_one_letter_code
_entity_poly.pdbx_strand_id
1 'polypeptide(L)'
;MIQREPLFLHTGQTVKTSLTPHVHAVTVATFDLNNTTYVKFLDLQNTEYYRVLVSAATQKVTLLQNIVGGEFTLVKGLTVSFSPQGPQQFTIFLNGMILDSKEEYPMRGKSLGTFTRTTALLKNMKVSRELEAS
;
A
#
# COMPACT_ATOMS: atom_id res chain seq x y z
N MET A 1 -2.54 -37.48 -8.19
CA MET A 1 -1.70 -36.85 -7.15
C MET A 1 -1.53 -35.39 -7.56
N ILE A 2 -2.30 -34.46 -6.99
CA ILE A 2 -2.23 -33.04 -7.38
C ILE A 2 -1.00 -32.45 -6.69
N GLN A 3 0.08 -32.27 -7.45
CA GLN A 3 1.21 -31.46 -7.00
C GLN A 3 0.69 -30.04 -6.79
N ARG A 4 0.45 -29.69 -5.52
CA ARG A 4 0.33 -28.28 -5.13
C ARG A 4 1.72 -27.70 -5.27
N GLU A 5 1.96 -27.00 -6.36
CA GLU A 5 3.18 -26.23 -6.50
C GLU A 5 3.33 -25.26 -5.33
N PRO A 6 4.55 -25.06 -4.81
CA PRO A 6 4.79 -24.10 -3.76
C PRO A 6 4.33 -22.73 -4.25
N LEU A 7 3.54 -22.04 -3.42
CA LEU A 7 3.24 -20.63 -3.59
C LEU A 7 4.60 -19.92 -3.60
N PHE A 8 5.12 -19.59 -4.79
CA PHE A 8 6.29 -18.73 -4.89
C PHE A 8 5.90 -17.41 -4.21
N LEU A 9 6.41 -17.21 -3.00
CA LEU A 9 6.45 -15.91 -2.33
C LEU A 9 7.31 -15.00 -3.21
N HIS A 10 6.70 -14.45 -4.26
CA HIS A 10 7.21 -13.23 -4.86
C HIS A 10 7.25 -12.21 -3.71
N THR A 11 8.34 -11.47 -3.59
CA THR A 11 8.43 -10.39 -2.61
C THR A 11 7.32 -9.38 -2.94
N GLY A 12 6.52 -9.03 -1.92
CA GLY A 12 5.45 -8.04 -2.05
C GLY A 12 5.96 -6.81 -2.76
N GLN A 13 5.21 -6.31 -3.74
CA GLN A 13 5.54 -5.03 -4.37
C GLN A 13 5.52 -3.98 -3.26
N THR A 14 6.71 -3.47 -2.93
CA THR A 14 6.92 -2.59 -1.78
C THR A 14 7.35 -1.23 -2.27
N VAL A 15 6.67 -0.18 -1.80
CA VAL A 15 6.96 1.21 -2.14
C VAL A 15 7.14 2.00 -0.85
N LYS A 16 8.26 2.73 -0.75
CA LYS A 16 8.49 3.74 0.29
C LYS A 16 8.21 5.12 -0.30
N THR A 17 7.40 5.93 0.39
CA THR A 17 7.00 7.27 -0.06
C THR A 17 7.21 8.29 1.04
N SER A 18 8.11 9.26 0.83
CA SER A 18 8.23 10.40 1.74
C SER A 18 6.96 11.25 1.69
N LEU A 19 6.42 11.58 2.87
CA LEU A 19 5.19 12.37 3.01
C LEU A 19 5.52 13.79 3.47
N THR A 20 6.35 13.90 4.50
CA THR A 20 6.89 15.14 5.08
C THR A 20 8.37 14.92 5.42
N PRO A 21 9.10 15.93 5.95
CA PRO A 21 10.46 15.74 6.43
C PRO A 21 10.61 14.64 7.48
N HIS A 22 9.66 14.48 8.40
CA HIS A 22 9.78 13.53 9.52
C HIS A 22 8.92 12.27 9.40
N VAL A 23 8.05 12.14 8.39
CA VAL A 23 7.20 10.95 8.20
C VAL A 23 7.22 10.41 6.78
N HIS A 24 7.20 9.10 6.67
CA HIS A 24 7.08 8.39 5.39
C HIS A 24 6.10 7.23 5.49
N ALA A 25 5.55 6.83 4.34
CA ALA A 25 4.75 5.63 4.22
C ALA A 25 5.58 4.47 3.65
N VAL A 26 5.33 3.25 4.13
CA VAL A 26 5.75 2.01 3.47
C VAL A 26 4.51 1.22 3.11
N THR A 27 4.32 1.01 1.81
CA THR A 27 3.16 0.32 1.23
C THR A 27 3.60 -1.04 0.71
N VAL A 28 2.93 -2.10 1.13
CA VAL A 28 3.26 -3.49 0.74
C VAL A 28 2.01 -4.17 0.21
N ALA A 29 1.97 -4.42 -1.10
CA ALA A 29 0.91 -5.20 -1.72
C ALA A 29 1.14 -6.70 -1.50
N THR A 30 0.12 -7.41 -1.05
CA THR A 30 0.13 -8.88 -0.93
C THR A 30 -0.38 -9.55 -2.20
N PHE A 31 -0.04 -10.83 -2.35
CA PHE A 31 -0.43 -11.67 -3.48
C PHE A 31 -1.72 -12.45 -3.21
N ASP A 32 -2.65 -11.88 -2.44
CA ASP A 32 -3.97 -12.47 -2.27
C ASP A 32 -4.95 -11.96 -3.33
N LEU A 33 -6.04 -12.67 -3.54
CA LEU A 33 -7.02 -12.34 -4.58
C LEU A 33 -7.76 -11.01 -4.33
N ASN A 34 -7.81 -10.54 -3.08
CA ASN A 34 -8.40 -9.24 -2.76
C ASN A 34 -7.41 -8.09 -2.96
N ASN A 35 -6.17 -8.37 -3.36
CA ASN A 35 -5.10 -7.39 -3.52
C ASN A 35 -4.92 -6.56 -2.25
N THR A 36 -4.89 -7.25 -1.11
CA THR A 36 -4.72 -6.61 0.19
C THR A 36 -3.39 -5.85 0.19
N THR A 37 -3.37 -4.69 0.82
CA THR A 37 -2.20 -3.83 0.86
C THR A 37 -2.07 -3.23 2.24
N TYR A 38 -0.90 -3.45 2.86
CA TYR A 38 -0.52 -2.81 4.10
C TYR A 38 0.02 -1.42 3.80
N VAL A 39 -0.44 -0.42 4.53
CA VAL A 39 0.19 0.90 4.55
C VAL A 39 0.61 1.19 5.97
N LYS A 40 1.92 1.37 6.16
CA LYS A 40 2.52 1.75 7.43
C LYS A 40 2.97 3.20 7.36
N PHE A 41 2.77 3.94 8.43
CA PHE A 41 3.30 5.29 8.61
C PHE A 41 4.40 5.25 9.66
N LEU A 42 5.59 5.68 9.28
CA LEU A 42 6.78 5.60 10.12
C LEU A 42 7.53 6.93 10.20
N ASP A 43 8.19 7.15 11.34
CA ASP A 43 9.20 8.22 11.47
C ASP A 43 10.49 7.87 10.71
N LEU A 44 11.48 8.76 10.78
CA LEU A 44 12.79 8.55 10.16
C LEU A 44 13.60 7.42 10.79
N GLN A 45 13.31 7.05 12.03
CA GLN A 45 13.93 5.92 12.74
C GLN A 45 13.22 4.58 12.44
N ASN A 46 12.19 4.59 11.59
CA ASN A 46 11.33 3.45 11.24
C ASN A 46 10.47 2.93 12.40
N THR A 47 10.13 3.78 13.37
CA THR A 47 9.08 3.49 14.35
C THR A 47 7.72 3.56 13.67
N GLU A 48 6.92 2.50 13.76
CA GLU A 48 5.58 2.45 13.18
C GLU A 48 4.56 3.11 14.12
N TYR A 49 3.87 4.15 13.66
CA TYR A 49 2.84 4.86 14.46
C TYR A 49 1.43 4.45 14.06
N TYR A 50 1.24 4.06 12.80
CA TYR A 50 -0.06 3.68 12.29
C TYR A 50 0.08 2.67 11.16
N ARG A 51 -0.84 1.71 11.13
CA ARG A 51 -0.95 0.71 10.07
C ARG A 51 -2.40 0.55 9.67
N VAL A 52 -2.64 0.50 8.37
CA VAL A 52 -3.94 0.18 7.81
C VAL A 52 -3.85 -0.90 6.75
N LEU A 53 -5.00 -1.52 6.52
CA LEU A 53 -5.23 -2.48 5.47
C LEU A 53 -6.29 -1.92 4.52
N VAL A 54 -5.96 -1.88 3.24
CA VAL A 54 -6.92 -1.61 2.17
C VAL A 54 -6.88 -2.73 1.16
N SER A 55 -7.99 -2.96 0.49
CA SER A 55 -8.14 -4.04 -0.49
C SER A 55 -9.29 -3.73 -1.45
N ALA A 56 -9.53 -4.62 -2.40
CA ALA A 56 -10.71 -4.54 -3.26
C ALA A 56 -12.03 -4.57 -2.47
N ALA A 57 -12.05 -5.25 -1.31
CA ALA A 57 -13.22 -5.36 -0.43
C ALA A 57 -13.29 -4.22 0.61
N THR A 58 -12.14 -3.70 1.06
CA THR A 58 -12.06 -2.56 1.98
C THR A 58 -11.33 -1.42 1.29
N GLN A 59 -12.07 -0.67 0.47
CA GLN A 59 -11.46 0.30 -0.44
C GLN A 59 -11.00 1.58 0.22
N LYS A 60 -11.45 1.87 1.44
CA LYS A 60 -11.11 3.10 2.15
C LYS A 60 -11.07 2.87 3.64
N VAL A 61 -10.02 3.35 4.28
CA VAL A 61 -9.89 3.43 5.74
C VAL A 61 -9.65 4.88 6.12
N THR A 62 -10.35 5.36 7.15
CA THR A 62 -10.25 6.72 7.66
C THR A 62 -9.75 6.69 9.10
N LEU A 63 -8.74 7.50 9.39
CA LEU A 63 -8.22 7.68 10.74
C LEU A 63 -9.23 8.46 11.58
N LEU A 64 -9.69 7.88 12.70
CA LEU A 64 -10.79 8.43 13.50
C LEU A 64 -10.33 9.41 14.59
N GLN A 65 -9.05 9.42 14.91
CA GLN A 65 -8.43 10.28 15.93
C GLN A 65 -7.00 10.64 15.52
N ASN A 66 -6.48 11.75 16.05
CA ASN A 66 -5.09 12.13 15.78
C ASN A 66 -4.13 11.06 16.31
N ILE A 67 -3.04 10.83 15.57
CA ILE A 67 -1.90 10.03 16.02
C ILE A 67 -0.69 10.95 16.05
N VAL A 68 -0.15 11.18 17.25
CA VAL A 68 0.97 12.09 17.49
C VAL A 68 2.26 11.28 17.51
N GLY A 69 3.16 11.59 16.57
CA GLY A 69 4.58 11.24 16.62
C GLY A 69 5.39 12.42 17.15
N GLY A 70 6.66 12.20 17.52
CA GLY A 70 7.48 13.23 18.17
C GLY A 70 7.45 14.60 17.47
N GLU A 71 7.65 14.61 16.15
CA GLU A 71 7.69 15.85 15.35
C GLU A 71 6.49 16.01 14.40
N PHE A 72 5.64 15.00 14.26
CA PHE A 72 4.52 15.02 13.32
C PHE A 72 3.20 14.55 13.95
N THR A 73 2.07 14.85 13.33
CA THR A 73 0.76 14.33 13.70
C THR A 73 0.01 13.88 12.46
N LEU A 74 -0.40 12.62 12.41
CA LEU A 74 -1.40 12.15 11.45
C LEU A 74 -2.76 12.67 11.94
N VAL A 75 -3.36 13.58 11.18
CA VAL A 75 -4.58 14.27 11.61
C VAL A 75 -5.80 13.38 11.37
N LYS A 76 -6.76 13.41 12.30
CA LYS A 76 -8.08 12.80 12.15
C LYS A 76 -8.68 13.16 10.79
N GLY A 77 -9.27 12.17 10.12
CA GLY A 77 -9.80 12.32 8.77
C GLY A 77 -8.78 12.01 7.68
N LEU A 78 -7.51 11.72 8.01
CA LEU A 78 -6.56 11.12 7.06
C LEU A 78 -7.13 9.79 6.54
N THR A 79 -7.14 9.61 5.23
CA THR A 79 -7.73 8.45 4.56
C THR A 79 -6.75 7.78 3.63
N VAL A 80 -6.71 6.45 3.69
CA VAL A 80 -5.99 5.60 2.75
C VAL A 80 -7.04 4.90 1.89
N SER A 81 -6.88 4.97 0.58
CA SER A 81 -7.84 4.39 -0.36
C SER A 81 -7.19 3.53 -1.43
N PHE A 82 -7.79 2.38 -1.69
CA PHE A 82 -7.53 1.52 -2.83
C PHE A 82 -8.34 1.99 -4.04
N SER A 83 -7.68 2.14 -5.18
CA SER A 83 -8.33 2.54 -6.44
C SER A 83 -7.95 1.59 -7.58
N PRO A 84 -8.91 0.83 -8.14
CA PRO A 84 -8.68 0.05 -9.36
C PRO A 84 -8.16 0.92 -10.50
N GLN A 85 -7.08 0.50 -11.17
CA GLN A 85 -6.58 1.11 -12.41
C GLN A 85 -6.80 0.14 -13.57
N GLY A 86 -8.05 -0.33 -13.69
CA GLY A 86 -8.43 -1.38 -14.63
C GLY A 86 -8.14 -2.81 -14.13
N PRO A 87 -8.10 -3.80 -15.05
CA PRO A 87 -8.05 -5.22 -14.69
C PRO A 87 -6.67 -5.71 -14.25
N GLN A 88 -5.60 -4.95 -14.54
CA GLN A 88 -4.23 -5.37 -14.27
C GLN A 88 -3.63 -4.72 -13.03
N GLN A 89 -4.07 -3.51 -12.68
CA GLN A 89 -3.39 -2.70 -11.68
C GLN A 89 -4.38 -2.05 -10.70
N PHE A 90 -3.82 -1.55 -9.61
CA PHE A 90 -4.50 -0.70 -8.64
C PHE A 90 -3.49 0.27 -8.02
N THR A 91 -3.97 1.41 -7.53
CA THR A 91 -3.15 2.43 -6.88
C THR A 91 -3.67 2.67 -5.47
N ILE A 92 -2.76 2.87 -4.53
CA ILE A 92 -3.09 3.31 -3.18
C ILE A 92 -2.88 4.82 -3.08
N PHE A 93 -3.90 5.52 -2.61
CA PHE A 93 -3.86 6.97 -2.42
C PHE A 93 -4.00 7.35 -0.96
N LEU A 94 -3.38 8.46 -0.60
CA LEU A 94 -3.49 9.14 0.68
C LEU A 94 -4.18 10.48 0.50
N ASN A 95 -5.21 10.72 1.31
CA ASN A 95 -5.90 12.00 1.39
C ASN A 95 -6.01 12.50 2.82
N GLY A 96 -5.89 13.81 3.05
CA GLY A 96 -6.09 14.43 4.37
C GLY A 96 -4.95 15.36 4.75
N MET A 97 -4.65 15.47 6.04
CA MET A 97 -3.63 16.38 6.55
C MET A 97 -2.62 15.64 7.44
N ILE A 98 -1.36 16.03 7.31
CA ILE A 98 -0.30 15.70 8.26
C ILE A 98 0.23 17.02 8.79
N LEU A 99 0.36 17.16 10.10
CA LEU A 99 1.12 18.26 10.69
C LEU A 99 2.55 17.80 10.90
N ASP A 100 3.53 18.60 10.52
CA ASP A 100 4.94 18.32 10.79
C ASP A 100 5.61 19.60 11.28
N SER A 101 6.13 19.58 12.51
CA SER A 101 6.80 20.73 13.12
C SER A 101 5.96 22.02 13.10
N LYS A 102 4.63 21.86 13.26
CA LYS A 102 3.59 22.91 13.19
C LYS A 102 3.26 23.44 11.78
N GLU A 103 3.84 22.87 10.74
CA GLU A 103 3.48 23.15 9.35
C GLU A 103 2.44 22.12 8.85
N GLU A 104 1.50 22.58 8.03
CA GLU A 104 0.43 21.75 7.47
C GLU A 104 0.82 21.16 6.10
N TYR A 105 0.77 19.84 6.00
CA TYR A 105 1.05 19.10 4.77
C TYR A 105 -0.23 18.44 4.24
N PRO A 106 -0.94 19.07 3.29
CA PRO A 106 -2.15 18.50 2.72
C PRO A 106 -1.81 17.38 1.72
N MET A 107 -2.24 16.17 2.02
CA MET A 107 -2.17 15.02 1.12
C MET A 107 -3.38 15.07 0.19
N ARG A 108 -3.23 15.60 -1.03
CA ARG A 108 -4.33 15.71 -2.01
C ARG A 108 -4.19 14.63 -3.08
N GLY A 109 -4.65 13.41 -2.77
CA GLY A 109 -4.53 12.26 -3.67
C GLY A 109 -3.09 11.81 -3.86
N LYS A 110 -2.25 11.91 -2.83
CA LYS A 110 -0.85 11.49 -2.91
C LYS A 110 -0.79 9.98 -3.18
N SER A 111 -0.17 9.57 -4.27
CA SER A 111 0.04 8.15 -4.57
C SER A 111 1.07 7.57 -3.60
N LEU A 112 0.74 6.42 -3.01
CA LEU A 112 1.62 5.61 -2.16
C LEU A 112 2.14 4.37 -2.89
N GLY A 113 1.85 4.27 -4.19
CA GLY A 113 2.28 3.17 -5.06
C GLY A 113 1.17 2.68 -5.99
N THR A 114 1.58 2.23 -7.18
CA THR A 114 0.74 1.48 -8.12
C THR A 114 1.26 0.05 -8.20
N PHE A 115 0.35 -0.90 -8.13
CA PHE A 115 0.67 -2.30 -7.95
C PHE A 115 -0.08 -3.16 -8.96
N THR A 116 0.58 -4.22 -9.43
CA THR A 116 -0.05 -5.24 -10.27
C THR A 116 -0.95 -6.14 -9.43
N ARG A 117 -2.16 -6.41 -9.92
CA ARG A 117 -3.13 -7.33 -9.31
C ARG A 117 -2.62 -8.77 -9.32
N THR A 118 -2.94 -9.51 -8.27
CA THR A 118 -2.60 -10.94 -8.13
C THR A 118 -3.04 -11.76 -9.34
N THR A 119 -4.25 -11.53 -9.84
CA THR A 119 -4.78 -12.26 -11.00
C THR A 119 -3.97 -12.03 -12.27
N ALA A 120 -3.47 -10.81 -12.49
CA ALA A 120 -2.62 -10.48 -13.64
C ALA A 120 -1.22 -11.11 -13.50
N LEU A 121 -0.65 -11.11 -12.30
CA LEU A 121 0.61 -11.78 -12.01
C LEU A 121 0.54 -13.29 -12.29
N LEU A 122 -0.52 -13.95 -11.81
CA LEU A 122 -0.74 -15.38 -12.04
C LEU A 122 -0.89 -15.71 -13.53
N LYS A 123 -1.53 -14.84 -14.32
CA LYS A 123 -1.65 -15.04 -15.78
C LYS A 123 -0.27 -14.98 -16.44
N ASN A 124 0.55 -13.99 -16.08
CA ASN A 124 1.88 -13.80 -16.67
C ASN A 124 2.81 -14.98 -16.36
N MET A 125 2.75 -15.52 -15.15
CA MET A 125 3.54 -16.70 -14.75
C MET A 125 3.17 -17.97 -15.51
N LYS A 126 1.90 -18.14 -15.88
CA LYS A 126 1.49 -19.30 -16.69
C LYS A 126 2.04 -19.20 -18.11
N VAL A 127 1.95 -18.02 -18.71
CA VAL A 127 2.46 -17.77 -20.07
C VAL A 127 3.97 -17.99 -20.17
N SER A 128 4.75 -17.54 -19.18
CA SER A 128 6.20 -17.72 -19.21
C SER A 128 6.63 -19.19 -19.19
N ARG A 129 5.91 -20.04 -18.44
CA ARG A 129 6.23 -21.48 -18.36
C ARG A 129 5.87 -22.25 -19.63
N GLU A 130 4.84 -21.83 -20.36
CA GLU A 130 4.49 -22.42 -21.65
C GLU A 130 5.55 -22.10 -22.72
N LEU A 131 6.13 -20.88 -22.67
CA LEU A 131 7.22 -20.48 -23.58
C LEU A 131 8.54 -21.22 -23.30
N GLU A 132 8.84 -21.56 -22.04
CA GLU A 132 10.04 -22.35 -21.69
C GLU A 132 9.92 -23.84 -22.04
N ALA A 133 8.70 -24.34 -22.23
CA ALA A 133 8.42 -25.73 -22.57
C ALA A 133 8.28 -26.00 -24.08
N SER A 134 8.45 -24.96 -24.91
CA SER A 134 8.34 -24.98 -26.38
C SER A 134 9.71 -24.93 -27.04
#